data_AF-A0AAW1UPD6-F1
#
_entry.id   AF-A0AAW1UPD6-F1
#
_cell.length_a   1.000
_cell.length_b   1.000
_cell.length_c   1.000
_cell.angle_alpha   90.00
_cell.angle_beta   90.00
_cell.angle_gamma   90.00
#
_symmetry.space_group_name_H-M   'P 1'
#
loop_
_entity.id
_entity.type
_entity.pdbx_description
1 polymer ?
#
loop_
_entity_poly.entity_id
_entity_poly.type
_entity_poly.pdbx_seq_one_letter_code
_entity_poly.pdbx_strand_id
1 'polypeptide(L)'
;MDRLHKYGKSLKDFNYNNKEIADDIYSAINSTQFLGVSGFVAFSSQGDRIALTQIEQVINGNYVVLGYYDTQADNLSWFNREVWRGKFLLYCSISYTYTISYTLVLFNN
;
A
#
# COMPACT_ATOMS: atom_id res chain seq x y z
N MET A 1 -3.47 -16.13 -20.27
CA MET A 1 -2.95 -16.32 -21.65
C MET A 1 -4.05 -16.67 -22.65
N ASP A 2 -5.20 -17.19 -22.19
CA ASP A 2 -6.30 -17.58 -23.08
C ASP A 2 -6.92 -16.42 -23.86
N ARG A 3 -6.83 -15.18 -23.33
CA ARG A 3 -7.35 -13.98 -24.00
C ARG A 3 -6.61 -13.66 -25.30
N LEU A 4 -5.28 -13.59 -25.26
CA LEU A 4 -4.46 -13.33 -26.46
C LEU A 4 -4.53 -14.48 -27.48
N HIS A 5 -4.58 -15.73 -27.00
CA HIS A 5 -4.78 -16.90 -27.86
C HIS A 5 -6.13 -16.89 -28.59
N LYS A 6 -7.17 -16.33 -27.97
CA LYS A 6 -8.51 -16.17 -28.59
C LYS A 6 -8.48 -15.22 -29.80
N TYR A 7 -7.53 -14.29 -29.83
CA TYR A 7 -7.32 -13.36 -30.94
C TYR A 7 -6.19 -13.80 -31.89
N GLY A 8 -5.60 -14.98 -31.68
CA GLY A 8 -4.47 -15.47 -32.47
C GLY A 8 -3.19 -14.65 -32.32
N LYS A 9 -3.07 -13.86 -31.24
CA LYS A 9 -1.92 -12.98 -30.98
C LYS A 9 -1.01 -13.57 -29.92
N SER A 10 0.29 -13.36 -30.07
CA SER A 10 1.29 -13.74 -29.07
C SER A 10 1.87 -12.51 -28.39
N LEU A 11 2.43 -12.67 -27.19
CA LEU A 11 3.27 -11.63 -26.56
C LEU A 11 4.49 -11.26 -27.41
N LYS A 12 4.88 -12.12 -28.36
CA LYS A 12 5.95 -11.84 -29.32
C LYS A 12 5.57 -10.74 -30.33
N ASP A 13 4.27 -10.48 -30.51
CA ASP A 13 3.75 -9.47 -31.43
C ASP A 13 3.54 -8.10 -30.76
N PHE A 14 3.99 -7.96 -29.50
CA PHE A 14 3.88 -6.72 -28.75
C PHE A 14 4.79 -5.63 -29.31
N ASN A 15 4.23 -4.45 -29.54
CA ASN A 15 4.95 -3.24 -29.89
C ASN A 15 4.36 -2.04 -29.14
N TYR A 16 5.13 -0.95 -29.00
CA TYR A 16 4.72 0.24 -28.24
C TYR A 16 3.53 1.01 -28.84
N ASN A 17 3.14 0.71 -30.09
CA ASN A 17 1.99 1.31 -30.76
C ASN A 17 0.72 0.44 -30.63
N ASN A 18 0.84 -0.80 -30.13
CA ASN A 18 -0.24 -1.77 -30.07
C ASN A 18 -0.92 -1.74 -28.71
N LYS A 19 -1.91 -0.86 -28.60
CA LYS A 19 -2.70 -0.68 -27.39
C LYS A 19 -3.53 -1.90 -27.00
N GLU A 20 -3.92 -2.74 -27.95
CA GLU A 20 -4.83 -3.87 -27.71
C GLU A 20 -4.20 -4.93 -26.81
N ILE A 21 -2.92 -5.26 -27.05
CA ILE A 21 -2.17 -6.18 -26.18
C ILE A 21 -1.90 -5.54 -24.82
N ALA A 22 -1.66 -4.22 -24.78
CA ALA A 22 -1.45 -3.49 -23.54
C ALA A 22 -2.70 -3.49 -22.65
N ASP A 23 -3.89 -3.28 -23.24
CA ASP A 23 -5.17 -3.29 -22.53
C ASP A 23 -5.51 -4.67 -21.96
N ASP A 24 -5.17 -5.74 -22.69
CA ASP A 24 -5.31 -7.12 -22.22
C ASP A 24 -4.39 -7.43 -21.03
N ILE A 25 -3.13 -6.99 -21.09
CA ILE A 25 -2.16 -7.10 -19.99
C ILE A 25 -2.65 -6.29 -18.78
N TYR A 26 -3.10 -5.06 -19.00
CA TYR A 26 -3.60 -4.20 -17.95
C TYR A 26 -4.83 -4.81 -17.25
N SER A 27 -5.76 -5.38 -18.03
CA SER A 27 -6.92 -6.10 -17.50
C SER A 27 -6.52 -7.34 -16.70
N ALA A 28 -5.48 -8.05 -17.14
CA ALA A 28 -4.95 -9.19 -16.40
C ALA A 28 -4.32 -8.74 -15.07
N ILE A 29 -3.55 -7.65 -15.06
CA ILE A 29 -2.94 -7.09 -13.84
C ILE A 29 -4.01 -6.65 -12.84
N ASN A 30 -5.03 -5.90 -13.30
CA ASN A 30 -6.13 -5.41 -12.46
C ASN A 30 -6.95 -6.56 -11.83
N SER A 31 -6.91 -7.77 -12.40
CA SER A 31 -7.58 -8.95 -11.84
C SER A 31 -6.67 -9.89 -11.07
N THR A 32 -5.37 -9.58 -10.97
CA THR A 32 -4.44 -10.41 -10.21
C THR A 32 -4.51 -10.10 -8.71
N GLN A 33 -4.76 -11.16 -7.95
CA GLN A 33 -4.70 -11.17 -6.50
C GLN A 33 -4.04 -12.47 -6.05
N PHE A 34 -3.01 -12.38 -5.21
CA PHE A 34 -2.33 -13.56 -4.70
C PHE A 34 -1.71 -13.33 -3.31
N LEU A 35 -1.51 -14.41 -2.57
CA LEU A 35 -0.82 -14.40 -1.29
C LEU A 35 0.68 -14.63 -1.53
N GLY A 36 1.49 -13.59 -1.35
CA GLY A 36 2.94 -13.66 -1.46
C GLY A 36 3.63 -13.76 -0.10
N VAL A 37 4.96 -13.79 -0.11
CA VAL A 37 5.77 -13.76 1.13
C VAL A 37 5.53 -12.50 1.96
N SER A 38 5.21 -11.38 1.29
CA SER A 38 4.89 -10.10 1.93
C SER A 38 3.41 -9.92 2.24
N GLY A 39 2.59 -10.98 2.14
CA GLY A 39 1.16 -10.94 2.40
C GLY A 39 0.30 -10.84 1.14
N PHE A 40 -0.95 -10.43 1.33
CA PHE A 40 -1.92 -10.30 0.23
C PHE A 40 -1.52 -9.14 -0.68
N VAL A 41 -1.44 -9.43 -1.99
CA VAL A 41 -1.08 -8.44 -3.02
C VAL A 41 -2.21 -8.35 -4.02
N ALA A 42 -2.76 -7.14 -4.14
CA ALA A 42 -3.71 -6.76 -5.19
C ALA A 42 -3.34 -5.37 -5.72
N PHE A 43 -3.87 -5.02 -6.90
CA PHE A 43 -3.63 -3.73 -7.55
C PHE A 43 -4.93 -2.96 -7.71
N SER A 44 -4.89 -1.65 -7.45
CA SER A 44 -6.02 -0.76 -7.67
C SER A 44 -6.15 -0.44 -9.16
N SER A 45 -7.31 0.08 -9.58
CA SER A 45 -7.48 0.60 -10.94
C SER A 45 -6.59 1.82 -11.25
N GLN A 46 -5.94 2.43 -10.26
CA GLN A 46 -4.95 3.47 -10.46
C GLN A 46 -3.51 2.93 -10.46
N GLY A 47 -3.31 1.63 -10.19
CA GLY A 47 -2.01 0.98 -10.15
C GLY A 47 -1.36 0.96 -8.76
N ASP A 48 -2.06 1.42 -7.72
CA ASP A 48 -1.57 1.35 -6.35
C ASP A 48 -1.57 -0.09 -5.86
N ARG A 49 -0.53 -0.47 -5.11
CA ARG A 49 -0.49 -1.75 -4.43
C ARG A 49 -1.40 -1.70 -3.20
N ILE A 50 -2.42 -2.55 -3.19
CA ILE A 50 -3.25 -2.78 -2.01
C ILE A 50 -2.54 -3.80 -1.13
N ALA A 51 -2.22 -3.37 0.09
CA ALA A 51 -1.63 -4.22 1.12
C ALA A 51 -2.10 -3.75 2.50
N LEU A 52 -2.19 -4.70 3.44
CA LEU A 52 -2.39 -4.41 4.85
C LEU A 52 -1.14 -3.72 5.40
N THR A 53 -1.33 -2.55 6.01
CA THR A 53 -0.24 -1.79 6.64
C THR A 53 -0.13 -2.21 8.11
N GLN A 54 1.05 -2.67 8.52
CA GLN A 54 1.35 -3.02 9.91
C GLN A 54 1.89 -1.80 10.65
N ILE A 55 1.34 -1.52 11.83
CA ILE A 55 1.75 -0.39 12.69
C ILE A 55 2.46 -0.96 13.90
N GLU A 56 3.68 -0.51 14.15
CA GLU A 56 4.53 -0.98 15.25
C GLU A 56 5.10 0.18 16.05
N GLN A 57 5.39 -0.09 17.33
CA GLN A 57 6.09 0.84 18.21
C GLN A 57 7.26 0.13 18.90
N VAL A 58 8.38 0.83 19.02
CA VAL A 58 9.49 0.37 19.86
C VAL A 58 9.15 0.63 21.33
N ILE A 59 8.93 -0.44 22.10
CA ILE A 59 8.63 -0.40 23.53
C ILE A 59 9.70 -1.22 24.25
N ASN A 60 10.44 -0.59 25.17
CA ASN A 60 11.53 -1.21 25.93
C ASN A 60 12.58 -1.92 25.04
N GLY A 61 12.89 -1.35 23.88
CA GLY A 61 13.87 -1.90 22.94
C GLY A 61 13.36 -3.01 22.01
N ASN A 62 12.08 -3.39 22.11
CA ASN A 62 11.46 -4.39 21.23
C ASN A 62 10.41 -3.75 20.31
N TYR A 63 10.31 -4.23 19.07
CA TYR A 63 9.22 -3.87 18.16
C TYR A 63 7.94 -4.58 18.60
N VAL A 64 6.90 -3.80 18.93
CA VAL A 64 5.59 -4.30 19.34
C VAL A 64 4.56 -3.87 18.32
N VAL A 65 3.83 -4.84 17.76
CA VAL A 65 2.73 -4.58 16.82
C VAL A 65 1.54 -3.95 17.57
N LEU A 66 1.15 -2.76 17.13
CA LEU A 66 0.02 -1.99 17.67
C LEU A 66 -1.28 -2.22 16.91
N GLY A 67 -1.21 -2.54 15.61
CA GLY A 67 -2.39 -2.74 14.80
C GLY A 67 -2.11 -2.98 13.33
N TYR A 68 -3.19 -3.16 12.58
CA TYR A 68 -3.19 -3.28 11.14
C TYR A 68 -4.19 -2.29 10.55
N TYR A 69 -3.81 -1.63 9.47
CA TYR A 69 -4.68 -0.75 8.71
C TYR A 69 -4.92 -1.32 7.31
N ASP A 70 -6.19 -1.51 6.98
CA ASP A 70 -6.65 -1.86 5.65
C ASP A 70 -7.05 -0.60 4.90
N THR A 71 -6.26 -0.24 3.89
CA THR A 71 -6.48 0.96 3.06
C THR A 71 -7.69 0.82 2.13
N GLN A 72 -8.14 -0.40 1.83
CA GLN A 72 -9.32 -0.62 0.99
C GLN A 72 -10.62 -0.50 1.76
N ALA A 73 -10.68 -1.17 2.93
CA ALA A 73 -11.88 -1.18 3.75
C ALA A 73 -11.99 0.06 4.66
N ASP A 74 -10.98 0.93 4.65
CA ASP A 74 -10.79 2.00 5.63
C ASP A 74 -10.98 1.48 7.06
N ASN A 75 -10.32 0.36 7.35
CA ASN A 75 -10.52 -0.38 8.59
C ASN A 75 -9.24 -0.44 9.41
N LEU A 76 -9.30 0.14 10.61
CA LEU A 76 -8.20 0.15 11.56
C LEU A 76 -8.45 -0.90 12.66
N SER A 77 -7.65 -1.96 12.65
CA SER A 77 -7.60 -2.93 13.75
C SER A 77 -6.53 -2.49 14.74
N TRP A 78 -6.94 -2.07 15.94
CA TRP A 78 -6.04 -1.53 16.97
C TRP A 78 -6.02 -2.40 18.23
N PHE A 79 -4.83 -2.69 18.75
CA PHE A 79 -4.64 -3.60 19.88
C PHE A 79 -4.52 -2.89 21.24
N ASN A 80 -4.54 -1.56 21.30
CA ASN A 80 -4.45 -0.77 22.54
C ASN A 80 -3.19 -1.12 23.38
N ARG A 81 -2.04 -1.31 22.71
CA ARG A 81 -0.76 -1.71 23.32
C ARG A 81 0.28 -0.57 23.33
N GLU A 82 -0.11 0.60 22.88
CA GLU A 82 0.75 1.76 22.73
C GLU A 82 1.20 2.33 24.09
N VAL A 83 2.46 2.79 24.15
CA VAL A 83 3.04 3.40 25.34
C VAL A 83 3.56 4.78 25.00
N TRP A 84 2.92 5.80 25.54
CA TRP A 84 3.33 7.19 25.35
C TRP A 84 4.05 7.73 26.59
N ARG A 85 5.08 8.56 26.38
CA ARG A 85 5.69 9.32 27.50
C ARG A 85 4.65 10.30 28.03
N GLY A 86 4.17 10.08 29.26
CA GLY A 86 3.23 10.97 29.94
C GLY A 86 1.74 10.66 29.71
N LYS A 87 1.37 9.43 29.29
CA LYS A 87 -0.02 8.97 29.04
C LYS A 87 -0.74 9.65 27.86
N PHE A 88 -0.12 10.60 27.17
CA PHE A 88 -0.73 11.29 26.03
C PHE A 88 0.22 11.29 24.84
N LEU A 89 -0.38 11.17 23.65
CA LEU A 89 0.26 11.57 22.41
C LEU A 89 0.61 13.06 22.48
N LEU A 90 1.88 13.39 22.23
CA LEU A 90 2.30 14.78 22.06
C LEU A 90 1.62 15.33 20.81
N TYR A 91 0.65 16.23 21.01
CA TYR A 91 0.05 16.98 19.92
C TYR A 91 1.10 17.95 19.37
N CYS A 92 1.42 17.79 18.08
CA CYS A 92 2.13 18.83 17.35
C CYS A 92 1.14 19.95 17.02
N SER A 93 1.23 21.07 17.73
CA SER A 93 0.54 22.29 17.36
C SER A 93 1.26 22.91 16.17
N ILE A 94 0.84 22.57 14.95
CA ILE A 94 1.32 23.26 13.75
C ILE A 94 0.66 24.64 13.72
N SER A 95 1.40 25.67 14.12
CA SER A 95 1.03 27.06 13.82
C SER A 95 1.09 27.22 12.30
N TYR A 96 -0.06 27.43 11.66
CA TYR A 96 -0.16 27.66 10.22
C TYR A 96 0.57 28.97 9.85
N THR A 97 1.76 28.85 9.27
CA THR A 97 2.24 29.80 8.27
C THR A 97 2.49 29.03 6.98
N TYR A 98 1.72 29.39 5.96
CA TYR A 98 1.68 28.80 4.63
C TYR A 98 3.08 28.49 4.07
N THR A 99 3.38 27.23 3.77
CA THR A 99 3.82 26.70 2.47
C THR A 99 4.05 25.18 2.62
N ILE A 100 3.39 24.41 1.75
CA ILE A 100 3.25 22.95 1.78
C ILE A 100 4.56 22.28 1.35
N SER A 101 5.11 21.39 2.19
CA SER A 101 6.06 20.34 1.81
C SER A 101 5.89 19.15 2.77
N TYR A 102 5.27 18.06 2.31
CA TYR A 102 5.07 16.85 3.11
C TYR A 102 6.35 16.01 3.12
N THR A 103 7.00 15.91 4.28
CA THR A 103 7.84 14.76 4.63
C THR A 103 7.71 14.49 6.14
N LEU A 104 6.95 13.47 6.52
CA LEU A 104 6.89 12.99 7.91
C LEU A 104 8.12 12.11 8.16
N VAL A 105 9.17 12.70 8.72
CA VAL A 105 10.32 11.95 9.26
C VAL A 105 10.24 11.97 10.77
N LEU A 106 9.93 10.82 11.37
CA LEU A 106 9.98 10.63 12.82
C LEU A 106 11.43 10.40 13.25
N PHE A 107 12.18 11.47 13.55
CA PHE A 107 13.42 11.38 14.30
C PHE A 107 13.15 11.71 15.78
N ASN A 108 13.40 10.74 16.66
CA ASN A 108 13.62 10.99 18.08
C ASN A 108 15.12 11.28 18.28
N ASN A 109 15.44 12.46 18.83
CA ASN A 109 16.68 12.73 19.56
C ASN A 109 16.30 13.03 21.01
#